data_AF-A0A922D3V8-F1
#
_entry.id   AF-A0A922D3V8-F1
#
_cell.length_a   1.000
_cell.length_b   1.000
_cell.length_c   1.000
_cell.angle_alpha   90.00
_cell.angle_beta   90.00
_cell.angle_gamma   90.00
#
_symmetry.space_group_name_H-M   'P 1'
#
loop_
_entity.id
_entity.type
_entity.pdbx_description
1 polymer ?
#
loop_
_entity_poly.entity_id
_entity_poly.type
_entity_poly.pdbx_seq_one_letter_code
_entity_poly.pdbx_strand_id
1 'polypeptide(L)'
;MALRSSSSSPIATAIFSFPCSVPVLFLALTSLISTLSLTFFFLFSRPHTQFIPRTAHLQSHNSIKVFVADLSRSFNYGLLDKYWSSYIPDARISSDSDRQITSTHLPKNLKFPPYPENPLIKQYSAEYWILGDLMTPDYLRTGSFAQRVYDVDEADVVFVPFFATLSAELQLGTAKGAFNKKVGNEDYERQREVVDLVRKTPAWKRSGGRDHVFVLTDPVAMWHVRAEIAPAILLVVDFGGWYRLDSKSSNGSSPDRIQHTQVSLLKDVIVPYTHLLPRLHLSEDQRRLMLLYFKGAKHRHRGGVVREKLWDLLVNEPGVIMEEGFPNATGREQSIRGMRTSEFCLHPAGDTPTSCRLFDAVQSLCIPVIVSDNIELPFEGMVDYSEFSVFVAVNDALRPNWLVGYLRSLSKEQKDKYRQNMSRIQPIFKYDNGYPGGIGPIPSDGAVNHIWQKVHQKLPTIKEAIVRENRKPPGASIPLRCHCT
;
A
#
# COMPACT_ATOMS: atom_id res chain seq x y z
N MET A 1 44.61 -75.86 60.07
CA MET A 1 44.57 -76.11 58.61
C MET A 1 44.89 -74.79 57.91
N ALA A 2 46.01 -74.75 57.16
CA ALA A 2 46.48 -73.75 56.18
C ALA A 2 46.77 -72.26 56.56
N LEU A 3 48.07 -72.00 56.83
CA LEU A 3 49.02 -71.02 56.24
C LEU A 3 48.72 -69.50 56.02
N ARG A 4 49.66 -68.70 56.56
CA ARG A 4 50.27 -67.40 56.11
C ARG A 4 49.35 -66.15 56.02
N SER A 5 49.73 -64.91 56.33
CA SER A 5 50.97 -64.27 56.80
C SER A 5 50.70 -62.80 57.16
N SER A 6 51.48 -62.27 58.12
CA SER A 6 52.01 -60.88 58.24
C SER A 6 51.13 -59.63 58.43
N SER A 7 51.54 -58.92 59.49
CA SER A 7 51.74 -57.46 59.63
C SER A 7 50.71 -56.65 60.44
N SER A 8 51.27 -55.74 61.23
CA SER A 8 50.75 -55.16 62.45
C SER A 8 50.94 -53.64 62.46
N SER A 9 49.99 -52.95 63.09
CA SER A 9 50.14 -51.69 63.86
C SER A 9 50.10 -50.34 63.07
N PRO A 10 49.98 -49.17 63.76
CA PRO A 10 48.80 -48.28 63.78
C PRO A 10 49.16 -46.85 63.29
N ILE A 11 48.50 -45.77 63.79
CA ILE A 11 48.87 -44.31 63.78
C ILE A 11 47.74 -43.46 63.14
N ALA A 12 46.95 -42.71 63.91
CA ALA A 12 47.17 -41.42 64.59
C ALA A 12 47.01 -40.18 63.69
N THR A 13 46.23 -39.25 64.23
CA THR A 13 45.85 -37.92 63.75
C THR A 13 47.06 -37.02 63.58
N ALA A 14 47.17 -36.29 62.46
CA ALA A 14 48.07 -35.16 62.32
C ALA A 14 47.45 -34.04 61.48
N ILE A 15 47.50 -32.84 62.06
CA ILE A 15 47.07 -31.54 61.54
C ILE A 15 47.95 -31.16 60.35
N PHE A 16 47.36 -30.80 59.21
CA PHE A 16 48.06 -30.17 58.09
C PHE A 16 47.61 -28.71 57.92
N SER A 17 48.50 -27.81 58.29
CA SER A 17 48.57 -26.42 57.84
C SER A 17 48.90 -26.37 56.34
N PHE A 18 48.05 -25.75 55.53
CA PHE A 18 48.32 -25.49 54.10
C PHE A 18 49.03 -24.13 53.91
N PRO A 19 50.11 -24.06 53.11
CA PRO A 19 50.74 -22.80 52.74
C PRO A 19 49.94 -22.14 51.60
N CYS A 20 49.42 -20.95 51.85
CA CYS A 20 48.78 -20.13 50.83
C CYS A 20 49.86 -19.52 49.93
N SER A 21 50.13 -20.14 48.78
CA SER A 21 51.07 -19.59 47.80
C SER A 21 50.40 -18.50 46.97
N VAL A 22 51.13 -17.40 46.76
CA VAL A 22 50.71 -16.20 45.99
C VAL A 22 50.04 -16.51 44.64
N PRO A 23 50.39 -17.57 43.87
CA PRO A 23 49.69 -17.91 42.63
C PRO A 23 48.22 -18.33 42.84
N VAL A 24 47.90 -18.99 43.96
CA VAL A 24 46.53 -19.43 44.26
C VAL A 24 45.64 -18.24 44.62
N LEU A 25 46.19 -17.27 45.35
CA LEU A 25 45.53 -15.98 45.62
C LEU A 25 45.29 -15.18 44.34
N PHE A 26 46.24 -15.19 43.40
CA PHE A 26 46.09 -14.49 42.12
C PHE A 26 45.02 -15.14 41.23
N LEU A 27 44.97 -16.47 41.16
CA LEU A 27 43.93 -17.20 40.43
C LEU A 27 42.54 -17.04 41.08
N ALA A 28 42.47 -17.00 42.41
CA ALA A 28 41.23 -16.73 43.11
C ALA A 28 40.75 -15.28 42.88
N LEU A 29 41.66 -14.30 42.86
CA LEU A 29 41.32 -12.91 42.60
C LEU A 29 40.85 -12.68 41.16
N THR A 30 41.50 -13.31 40.17
CA THR A 30 41.07 -13.20 38.75
C THR A 30 39.74 -13.90 38.50
N SER A 31 39.48 -15.03 39.18
CA SER A 31 38.18 -15.68 39.16
C SER A 31 37.09 -14.81 39.81
N LEU A 32 37.39 -14.16 40.93
CA LEU A 32 36.47 -13.24 41.61
C LEU A 32 36.17 -12.00 40.75
N ILE A 33 37.17 -11.42 40.08
CA ILE A 33 36.99 -10.27 39.19
C ILE A 33 36.20 -10.66 37.93
N SER A 34 36.45 -11.85 37.37
CA SER A 34 35.71 -12.38 36.23
C SER A 34 34.23 -12.60 36.58
N THR A 35 33.95 -13.21 37.73
CA THR A 35 32.58 -13.42 38.21
C THR A 35 31.88 -12.11 38.56
N LEU A 36 32.59 -11.14 39.15
CA LEU A 36 32.03 -9.80 39.40
C LEU A 36 31.68 -9.08 38.09
N SER A 37 32.55 -9.17 37.08
CA SER A 37 32.34 -8.54 35.77
C SER A 37 31.18 -9.19 35.00
N LEU A 38 31.03 -10.51 35.08
CA LEU A 38 29.86 -11.24 34.56
C LEU A 38 28.58 -10.84 35.29
N THR A 39 28.59 -10.72 36.63
CA THR A 39 27.41 -10.26 37.38
C THR A 39 27.06 -8.81 37.08
N PHE A 40 28.05 -7.93 36.85
CA PHE A 40 27.81 -6.54 36.45
C PHE A 40 27.26 -6.47 35.02
N PHE A 41 27.71 -7.33 34.11
CA PHE A 41 27.12 -7.48 32.79
C PHE A 41 25.66 -7.93 32.88
N PHE A 42 25.32 -8.91 33.72
CA PHE A 42 23.91 -9.31 33.91
C PHE A 42 23.04 -8.31 34.71
N LEU A 43 23.63 -7.50 35.60
CA LEU A 43 22.93 -6.48 36.38
C LEU A 43 22.69 -5.18 35.59
N PHE A 44 23.58 -4.82 34.66
CA PHE A 44 23.52 -3.58 33.87
C PHE A 44 23.18 -3.76 32.40
N SER A 45 23.33 -4.96 31.83
CA SER A 45 22.70 -5.30 30.56
C SER A 45 21.22 -5.59 30.82
N ARG A 46 20.43 -4.53 30.99
CA ARG A 46 19.00 -4.62 30.70
C ARG A 46 18.90 -5.09 29.24
N PRO A 47 18.31 -6.25 28.94
CA PRO A 47 17.82 -6.45 27.59
C PRO A 47 16.85 -5.30 27.36
N HIS A 48 17.05 -4.54 26.26
CA HIS A 48 16.00 -3.69 25.75
C HIS A 48 14.83 -4.62 25.48
N THR A 49 13.95 -4.72 26.47
CA THR A 49 12.63 -5.31 26.33
C THR A 49 11.94 -4.31 25.42
N GLN A 50 11.98 -4.58 24.12
CA GLN A 50 10.97 -4.06 23.23
C GLN A 50 9.64 -4.38 23.93
N PHE A 51 8.92 -3.32 24.31
CA PHE A 51 7.54 -3.42 24.71
C PHE A 51 6.77 -3.96 23.51
N ILE A 52 6.76 -5.28 23.36
CA ILE A 52 5.68 -5.99 22.72
C ILE A 52 4.58 -5.97 23.78
N PRO A 53 3.44 -5.29 23.56
CA PRO A 53 2.31 -5.46 24.44
C PRO A 53 1.96 -6.96 24.41
N ARG A 54 2.24 -7.67 25.51
CA ARG A 54 1.58 -8.94 25.80
C ARG A 54 0.13 -8.60 26.12
N THR A 55 -0.66 -8.35 25.09
CA THR A 55 -2.09 -8.65 25.16
C THR A 55 -2.20 -10.13 25.47
N ALA A 56 -2.79 -10.46 26.61
CA ALA A 56 -3.26 -11.80 26.90
C ALA A 56 -3.99 -12.32 25.64
N HIS A 57 -3.50 -13.43 25.12
CA HIS A 57 -4.05 -14.11 23.96
C HIS A 57 -5.41 -14.71 24.37
N LEU A 58 -6.46 -13.88 24.40
CA LEU A 58 -7.73 -14.32 23.86
C LEU A 58 -7.47 -14.44 22.36
N GLN A 59 -7.50 -15.67 21.82
CA GLN A 59 -7.65 -15.88 20.39
C GLN A 59 -9.04 -15.39 19.98
N SER A 60 -9.20 -14.06 19.92
CA SER A 60 -10.14 -13.44 19.00
C SER A 60 -9.53 -13.64 17.62
N HIS A 61 -10.20 -14.39 16.75
CA HIS A 61 -9.90 -14.33 15.34
C HIS A 61 -10.09 -12.87 14.90
N ASN A 62 -9.00 -12.11 14.79
CA ASN A 62 -9.03 -10.76 14.26
C ASN A 62 -9.25 -10.87 12.75
N SER A 63 -10.50 -11.04 12.34
CA SER A 63 -10.96 -10.96 10.95
C SER A 63 -12.00 -9.85 10.84
N ILE A 64 -12.12 -9.25 9.65
CA ILE A 64 -13.21 -8.32 9.36
C ILE A 64 -14.34 -9.07 8.67
N LYS A 65 -15.58 -8.95 9.16
CA LYS A 65 -16.74 -9.56 8.50
C LYS A 65 -17.23 -8.67 7.37
N VAL A 66 -17.25 -9.20 6.14
CA VAL A 66 -17.57 -8.44 4.93
C VAL A 66 -18.79 -9.03 4.25
N PHE A 67 -19.86 -8.25 4.15
CA PHE A 67 -20.98 -8.59 3.28
C PHE A 67 -20.72 -8.00 1.89
N VAL A 68 -21.01 -8.76 0.83
CA VAL A 68 -20.91 -8.26 -0.55
C VAL A 68 -22.29 -7.80 -0.99
N ALA A 69 -22.43 -6.51 -1.30
CA ALA A 69 -23.70 -5.95 -1.77
C ALA A 69 -24.20 -6.70 -3.02
N ASP A 70 -25.50 -7.00 -3.03
CA ASP A 70 -26.14 -7.70 -4.14
C ASP A 70 -26.28 -6.76 -5.34
N LEU A 71 -25.28 -6.82 -6.23
CA LEU A 71 -25.22 -6.08 -7.48
C LEU A 71 -25.04 -7.06 -8.63
N SER A 72 -25.73 -6.79 -9.74
CA SER A 72 -25.60 -7.57 -10.97
C SER A 72 -24.15 -7.70 -11.41
N ARG A 73 -23.80 -8.87 -11.97
CA ARG A 73 -22.49 -9.13 -12.58
C ARG A 73 -22.13 -8.12 -13.67
N SER A 74 -23.12 -7.44 -14.27
CA SER A 74 -22.92 -6.35 -15.24
C SER A 74 -22.12 -5.16 -14.70
N PHE A 75 -21.97 -5.03 -13.38
CA PHE A 75 -21.16 -3.99 -12.72
C PHE A 75 -19.73 -4.43 -12.40
N ASN A 76 -19.38 -5.71 -12.56
CA ASN A 76 -18.05 -6.24 -12.24
C ASN A 76 -17.50 -7.13 -13.36
N TYR A 77 -17.49 -8.46 -13.20
CA TYR A 77 -16.94 -9.38 -14.20
C TYR A 77 -17.65 -9.29 -15.56
N GLY A 78 -18.89 -8.81 -15.62
CA GLY A 78 -19.57 -8.50 -16.90
C GLY A 78 -18.98 -7.29 -17.64
N LEU A 79 -18.37 -6.33 -16.94
CA LEU A 79 -17.61 -5.25 -17.58
C LEU A 79 -16.31 -5.79 -18.20
N LEU A 80 -15.70 -6.81 -17.59
CA LEU A 80 -14.56 -7.50 -18.19
C LEU A 80 -14.96 -8.24 -19.46
N ASP A 81 -16.11 -8.93 -19.46
CA ASP A 81 -16.63 -9.52 -20.70
C ASP A 81 -16.85 -8.46 -21.78
N LYS A 82 -17.41 -7.30 -21.42
CA LYS A 82 -17.55 -6.17 -22.36
C LYS A 82 -16.20 -5.70 -22.88
N TYR A 83 -15.20 -5.54 -22.02
CA TYR A 83 -13.83 -5.16 -22.41
C TYR A 83 -13.24 -6.17 -23.39
N TRP A 84 -13.24 -7.45 -23.06
CA TRP A 84 -12.65 -8.51 -23.90
C TRP A 84 -13.44 -8.77 -25.20
N SER A 85 -14.75 -8.47 -25.22
CA SER A 85 -15.57 -8.55 -26.45
C SER A 85 -15.46 -7.31 -27.34
N SER A 86 -15.00 -6.18 -26.80
CA SER A 86 -14.80 -4.94 -27.54
C SER A 86 -13.51 -5.03 -28.35
N TYR A 87 -13.60 -4.87 -29.67
CA TYR A 87 -12.42 -4.84 -30.54
C TYR A 87 -11.83 -3.42 -30.69
N ILE A 88 -12.18 -2.49 -29.80
CA ILE A 88 -11.77 -1.09 -29.92
C ILE A 88 -10.38 -0.91 -29.28
N PRO A 89 -9.33 -0.60 -30.08
CA PRO A 89 -8.01 -0.33 -29.52
C PRO A 89 -8.06 0.94 -28.67
N ASP A 90 -7.38 0.92 -27.53
CA ASP A 90 -7.19 2.13 -26.74
C ASP A 90 -6.20 3.06 -27.45
N ALA A 91 -6.72 4.10 -28.10
CA ALA A 91 -5.91 5.06 -28.87
C ALA A 91 -4.88 5.84 -28.01
N ARG A 92 -4.94 5.74 -26.68
CA ARG A 92 -3.97 6.36 -25.76
C ARG A 92 -2.66 5.57 -25.69
N ILE A 93 -2.63 4.32 -26.15
CA ILE A 93 -1.43 3.48 -26.18
C ILE A 93 -1.07 3.06 -27.61
N SER A 94 0.22 3.07 -27.94
CA SER A 94 0.71 2.76 -29.28
C SER A 94 0.70 1.26 -29.60
N SER A 95 0.68 0.41 -28.57
CA SER A 95 0.67 -1.05 -28.71
C SER A 95 -0.14 -1.65 -27.57
N ASP A 96 -1.17 -2.41 -27.93
CA ASP A 96 -2.07 -3.04 -26.97
C ASP A 96 -1.70 -4.51 -26.77
N SER A 97 -1.20 -4.85 -25.58
CA SER A 97 -0.87 -6.23 -25.21
C SER A 97 -2.10 -7.12 -25.12
N ASP A 98 -3.26 -6.55 -24.78
CA ASP A 98 -4.52 -7.29 -24.63
C ASP A 98 -5.03 -7.78 -25.99
N ARG A 99 -4.65 -7.11 -27.09
CA ARG A 99 -5.02 -7.52 -28.45
C ARG A 99 -4.51 -8.91 -28.82
N GLN A 100 -3.29 -9.26 -28.40
CA GLN A 100 -2.71 -10.59 -28.67
C GLN A 100 -3.45 -11.68 -27.88
N ILE A 101 -3.87 -11.35 -26.66
CA ILE A 101 -4.60 -12.23 -25.75
C ILE A 101 -5.98 -12.57 -26.32
N THR A 102 -6.72 -11.57 -26.81
CA THR A 102 -8.06 -11.73 -27.39
C THR A 102 -8.05 -12.50 -28.71
N SER A 103 -7.01 -12.35 -29.54
CA SER A 103 -6.96 -12.98 -30.87
C SER A 103 -6.60 -14.47 -30.85
N THR A 104 -6.14 -15.02 -29.72
CA THR A 104 -5.57 -16.37 -29.70
C THR A 104 -6.10 -17.30 -28.60
N HIS A 105 -6.54 -16.83 -27.42
CA HIS A 105 -6.61 -17.75 -26.27
C HIS A 105 -7.71 -17.59 -25.21
N LEU A 106 -8.60 -16.58 -25.24
CA LEU A 106 -9.65 -16.50 -24.20
C LEU A 106 -10.89 -17.36 -24.52
N PRO A 107 -11.28 -18.30 -23.64
CA PRO A 107 -12.57 -18.97 -23.75
C PRO A 107 -13.72 -17.96 -23.64
N LYS A 108 -14.75 -18.13 -24.48
CA LYS A 108 -15.99 -17.36 -24.33
C LYS A 108 -16.68 -17.74 -23.01
N ASN A 109 -17.19 -16.76 -22.26
CA ASN A 109 -17.97 -16.93 -21.04
C ASN A 109 -17.19 -17.48 -19.82
N LEU A 110 -15.97 -17.00 -19.58
CA LEU A 110 -15.28 -17.26 -18.31
C LEU A 110 -16.10 -16.71 -17.13
N LYS A 111 -16.31 -17.53 -16.10
CA LYS A 111 -16.97 -17.09 -14.86
C LYS A 111 -16.22 -15.90 -14.24
N PHE A 112 -14.89 -15.98 -14.24
CA PHE A 112 -13.97 -14.97 -13.74
C PHE A 112 -12.93 -14.63 -14.82
N PRO A 113 -13.22 -13.67 -15.71
CA PRO A 113 -12.27 -13.25 -16.73
C PRO A 113 -10.98 -12.66 -16.11
N PRO A 114 -9.83 -12.74 -16.80
CA PRO A 114 -8.62 -12.03 -16.39
C PRO A 114 -8.86 -10.51 -16.43
N TYR A 115 -8.17 -9.78 -15.56
CA TYR A 115 -8.13 -8.31 -15.63
C TYR A 115 -7.23 -7.86 -16.81
N PRO A 116 -7.51 -6.73 -17.48
CA PRO A 116 -6.70 -6.23 -18.58
C PRO A 116 -5.23 -6.02 -18.22
N GLU A 117 -4.32 -6.32 -19.16
CA GLU A 117 -2.89 -6.00 -19.06
C GLU A 117 -2.57 -4.58 -19.52
N ASN A 118 -3.53 -3.88 -20.15
CA ASN A 118 -3.40 -2.46 -20.47
C ASN A 118 -2.90 -1.66 -19.24
N PRO A 119 -1.71 -1.05 -19.30
CA PRO A 119 -1.07 -0.42 -18.14
C PRO A 119 -1.85 0.79 -17.61
N LEU A 120 -2.69 1.44 -18.43
CA LEU A 120 -3.55 2.54 -17.98
C LEU A 120 -4.66 2.06 -17.04
N ILE A 121 -5.09 0.80 -17.20
CA ILE A 121 -6.19 0.20 -16.42
C ILE A 121 -5.63 -0.69 -15.30
N LYS A 122 -4.63 -1.53 -15.60
CA LYS A 122 -4.07 -2.54 -14.69
C LYS A 122 -3.57 -1.95 -13.36
N GLN A 123 -2.97 -0.76 -13.39
CA GLN A 123 -2.43 -0.11 -12.20
C GLN A 123 -3.50 0.23 -11.14
N TYR A 124 -4.78 0.24 -11.52
CA TYR A 124 -5.93 0.57 -10.69
C TYR A 124 -6.81 -0.65 -10.36
N SER A 125 -6.28 -1.87 -10.49
CA SER A 125 -7.03 -3.14 -10.41
C SER A 125 -7.49 -3.60 -9.01
N ALA A 126 -7.39 -2.77 -7.96
CA ALA A 126 -7.68 -3.22 -6.58
C ALA A 126 -9.08 -3.85 -6.42
N GLU A 127 -10.09 -3.28 -7.09
CA GLU A 127 -11.49 -3.76 -7.10
C GLU A 127 -11.60 -5.23 -7.54
N TYR A 128 -10.79 -5.64 -8.52
CA TYR A 128 -10.77 -6.99 -9.06
C TYR A 128 -10.22 -8.00 -8.06
N TRP A 129 -9.09 -7.67 -7.42
CA TRP A 129 -8.41 -8.56 -6.48
C TRP A 129 -9.18 -8.70 -5.16
N ILE A 130 -9.77 -7.60 -4.67
CA ILE A 130 -10.61 -7.61 -3.48
C ILE A 130 -11.86 -8.46 -3.71
N LEU A 131 -12.54 -8.26 -4.86
CA LEU A 131 -13.71 -9.08 -5.19
C LEU A 131 -13.32 -10.55 -5.41
N GLY A 132 -12.16 -10.81 -6.02
CA GLY A 132 -11.65 -12.16 -6.24
C GLY A 132 -11.45 -12.93 -4.93
N ASP A 133 -10.83 -12.29 -3.93
CA ASP A 133 -10.74 -12.85 -2.57
C ASP A 133 -12.13 -13.16 -2.01
N LEU A 134 -13.06 -12.18 -1.99
CA LEU A 134 -14.41 -12.38 -1.46
C LEU A 134 -15.26 -13.41 -2.24
N MET A 135 -14.97 -13.64 -3.52
CA MET A 135 -15.63 -14.66 -4.33
C MET A 135 -15.00 -16.05 -4.24
N THR A 136 -13.83 -16.15 -3.60
CA THR A 136 -13.17 -17.44 -3.36
C THR A 136 -13.99 -18.27 -2.38
N PRO A 137 -14.33 -19.53 -2.71
CA PRO A 137 -15.07 -20.41 -1.80
C PRO A 137 -14.36 -20.55 -0.46
N ASP A 138 -15.10 -20.61 0.64
CA ASP A 138 -14.53 -20.59 2.00
C ASP A 138 -13.49 -21.69 2.25
N TYR A 139 -13.68 -22.88 1.68
CA TYR A 139 -12.71 -23.98 1.80
C TYR A 139 -11.38 -23.74 1.06
N LEU A 140 -11.33 -22.77 0.16
CA LEU A 140 -10.11 -22.35 -0.57
C LEU A 140 -9.58 -20.98 -0.13
N ARG A 141 -10.37 -20.19 0.61
CA ARG A 141 -10.04 -18.81 0.99
C ARG A 141 -9.12 -18.75 2.21
N THR A 142 -7.97 -19.40 2.11
CA THR A 142 -6.97 -19.42 3.18
C THR A 142 -6.11 -18.15 3.14
N GLY A 143 -5.66 -17.71 4.32
CA GLY A 143 -4.81 -16.53 4.48
C GLY A 143 -5.56 -15.19 4.40
N SER A 144 -6.86 -15.17 4.06
CA SER A 144 -7.64 -13.93 4.03
C SER A 144 -7.95 -13.42 5.45
N PHE A 145 -7.70 -12.13 5.66
CA PHE A 145 -8.09 -11.38 6.84
C PHE A 145 -9.60 -11.04 6.82
N ALA A 146 -10.20 -11.01 5.64
CA ALA A 146 -11.64 -10.83 5.49
C ALA A 146 -12.37 -12.17 5.65
N GLN A 147 -13.48 -12.15 6.37
CA GLN A 147 -14.45 -13.22 6.39
C GLN A 147 -15.71 -12.74 5.66
N ARG A 148 -15.94 -13.23 4.44
CA ARG A 148 -17.22 -13.06 3.78
C ARG A 148 -18.35 -13.62 4.65
N VAL A 149 -19.38 -12.81 4.85
CA VAL A 149 -20.65 -13.21 5.46
C VAL A 149 -21.77 -13.06 4.44
N TYR A 150 -22.83 -13.84 4.62
CA TYR A 150 -23.99 -13.87 3.71
C TYR A 150 -25.23 -13.23 4.33
N ASP A 151 -25.17 -12.88 5.61
CA ASP A 151 -26.13 -12.01 6.28
C ASP A 151 -25.46 -10.64 6.53
N VAL A 152 -26.16 -9.58 6.14
CA VAL A 152 -25.69 -8.21 6.27
C VAL A 152 -25.69 -7.72 7.72
N ASP A 153 -26.46 -8.35 8.60
CA ASP A 153 -26.49 -8.01 10.03
C ASP A 153 -25.31 -8.61 10.80
N GLU A 154 -24.63 -9.61 10.22
CA GLU A 154 -23.37 -10.14 10.75
C GLU A 154 -22.13 -9.34 10.32
N ALA A 155 -22.28 -8.42 9.37
CA ALA A 155 -21.17 -7.75 8.72
C ALA A 155 -20.64 -6.55 9.51
N ASP A 156 -19.31 -6.38 9.53
CA ASP A 156 -18.68 -5.13 9.96
C ASP A 156 -18.76 -4.05 8.88
N VAL A 157 -18.66 -4.47 7.60
CA VAL A 157 -18.72 -3.60 6.43
C VAL A 157 -19.47 -4.24 5.27
N VAL A 158 -19.99 -3.39 4.38
CA VAL A 158 -20.62 -3.78 3.12
C VAL A 158 -19.70 -3.41 1.95
N PHE A 159 -19.09 -4.39 1.30
CA PHE A 159 -18.31 -4.16 0.08
C PHE A 159 -19.24 -3.95 -1.12
N VAL A 160 -19.01 -2.90 -1.90
CA VAL A 160 -19.78 -2.59 -3.11
C VAL A 160 -19.00 -3.08 -4.35
N PRO A 161 -19.41 -4.20 -4.99
CA PRO A 161 -18.64 -4.85 -6.05
C PRO A 161 -18.87 -4.18 -7.42
N PHE A 162 -18.45 -2.93 -7.56
CA PHE A 162 -18.45 -2.18 -8.82
C PHE A 162 -17.02 -1.96 -9.32
N PHE A 163 -16.73 -2.39 -10.55
CA PHE A 163 -15.44 -2.15 -11.21
C PHE A 163 -15.43 -0.74 -11.80
N ALA A 164 -15.39 0.26 -10.92
CA ALA A 164 -15.56 1.67 -11.25
C ALA A 164 -14.44 2.19 -12.16
N THR A 165 -13.21 1.73 -11.94
CA THR A 165 -12.07 2.02 -12.82
C THR A 165 -12.37 1.54 -14.23
N LEU A 166 -12.73 0.27 -14.38
CA LEU A 166 -12.98 -0.33 -15.69
C LEU A 166 -14.16 0.36 -16.41
N SER A 167 -15.21 0.70 -15.68
CA SER A 167 -16.36 1.45 -16.23
C SER A 167 -15.94 2.81 -16.81
N ALA A 168 -15.12 3.57 -16.07
CA ALA A 168 -14.63 4.88 -16.49
C ALA A 168 -13.69 4.77 -17.69
N GLU A 169 -12.77 3.80 -17.66
CA GLU A 169 -11.79 3.60 -18.72
C GLU A 169 -12.42 3.13 -20.04
N LEU A 170 -13.46 2.29 -19.99
CA LEU A 170 -14.26 1.93 -21.18
C LEU A 170 -14.92 3.17 -21.83
N GLN A 171 -15.45 4.08 -21.01
CA GLN A 171 -16.04 5.33 -21.50
C GLN A 171 -14.97 6.28 -22.07
N LEU A 172 -13.81 6.38 -21.42
CA LEU A 172 -12.70 7.21 -21.90
C LEU A 172 -12.11 6.69 -23.21
N GLY A 173 -12.02 5.38 -23.38
CA GLY A 173 -11.56 4.75 -24.62
C GLY A 173 -12.55 4.91 -25.78
N THR A 174 -13.86 4.82 -25.51
CA THR A 174 -14.90 4.82 -26.56
C THR A 174 -15.40 6.23 -26.91
N ALA A 175 -15.61 7.08 -25.91
CA ALA A 175 -16.27 8.38 -26.06
C ALA A 175 -15.79 9.41 -25.02
N LYS A 176 -14.48 9.70 -25.01
CA LYS A 176 -13.84 10.68 -24.11
C LYS A 176 -14.58 12.03 -24.04
N GLY A 177 -15.06 12.55 -25.18
CA GLY A 177 -15.76 13.83 -25.25
C GLY A 177 -17.10 13.88 -24.49
N ALA A 178 -17.67 12.71 -24.17
CA ALA A 178 -18.90 12.58 -23.38
C ALA A 178 -18.65 12.28 -21.89
N PHE A 179 -17.40 12.00 -21.48
CA PHE A 179 -17.08 11.56 -20.11
C PHE A 179 -17.55 12.53 -19.02
N ASN A 180 -17.48 13.84 -19.28
CA ASN A 180 -17.93 14.87 -18.32
C ASN A 180 -19.43 15.18 -18.42
N LYS A 181 -20.17 14.53 -19.33
CA LYS A 181 -21.61 14.73 -19.53
C LYS A 181 -22.39 13.63 -18.82
N LYS A 182 -23.64 13.95 -18.44
CA LYS A 182 -24.60 12.99 -17.89
C LYS A 182 -25.45 12.29 -18.96
N VAL A 183 -25.46 12.82 -20.17
CA VAL A 183 -26.23 12.29 -21.31
C VAL A 183 -25.24 11.68 -22.31
N GLY A 184 -25.52 10.45 -22.76
CA GLY A 184 -24.64 9.71 -23.67
C GLY A 184 -23.34 9.24 -23.02
N ASN A 185 -23.37 9.03 -21.70
CA ASN A 185 -22.24 8.56 -20.92
C ASN A 185 -22.67 7.30 -20.15
N GLU A 186 -22.29 6.13 -20.66
CA GLU A 186 -22.67 4.87 -20.06
C GLU A 186 -22.02 4.64 -18.69
N ASP A 187 -20.84 5.23 -18.45
CA ASP A 187 -20.18 5.16 -17.14
C ASP A 187 -21.00 5.93 -16.09
N TYR A 188 -21.51 7.12 -16.43
CA TYR A 188 -22.43 7.85 -15.56
C TYR A 188 -23.70 7.05 -15.26
N GLU A 189 -24.29 6.40 -16.28
CA GLU A 189 -25.49 5.58 -16.11
C GLU A 189 -25.24 4.43 -15.13
N ARG A 190 -24.12 3.70 -15.28
CA ARG A 190 -23.72 2.63 -14.35
C ARG A 190 -23.46 3.15 -12.94
N GLN A 191 -22.74 4.28 -12.81
CA GLN A 191 -22.50 4.92 -11.51
C GLN A 191 -23.80 5.26 -10.79
N ARG A 192 -24.75 5.88 -11.53
CA ARG A 192 -26.07 6.24 -11.00
C ARG A 192 -26.85 5.02 -10.56
N GLU A 193 -26.90 3.98 -11.41
CA GLU A 193 -27.63 2.75 -11.11
C GLU A 193 -27.09 2.04 -9.87
N VAL A 194 -25.75 1.88 -9.77
CA VAL A 194 -25.10 1.29 -8.59
C VAL A 194 -25.44 2.07 -7.32
N VAL A 195 -25.32 3.40 -7.34
CA VAL A 195 -25.61 4.23 -6.18
C VAL A 195 -27.09 4.15 -5.81
N ASP A 196 -28.00 4.20 -6.77
CA ASP A 196 -29.44 4.13 -6.51
C ASP A 196 -29.86 2.76 -5.95
N LEU A 197 -29.26 1.67 -6.44
CA LEU A 197 -29.50 0.31 -5.92
C LEU A 197 -29.00 0.18 -4.47
N VAL A 198 -27.75 0.56 -4.20
CA VAL A 198 -27.14 0.44 -2.87
C VAL A 198 -27.87 1.33 -1.86
N ARG A 199 -28.22 2.57 -2.22
CA ARG A 199 -28.92 3.52 -1.33
C ARG A 199 -30.32 3.09 -0.92
N LYS A 200 -30.98 2.23 -1.71
CA LYS A 200 -32.31 1.69 -1.39
C LYS A 200 -32.27 0.59 -0.33
N THR A 201 -31.11 -0.04 -0.13
CA THR A 201 -30.96 -1.18 0.80
C THR A 201 -31.20 -0.77 2.26
N PRO A 202 -31.70 -1.70 3.11
CA PRO A 202 -31.79 -1.46 4.56
C PRO A 202 -30.43 -1.14 5.19
N ALA A 203 -29.36 -1.82 4.74
CA ALA A 203 -28.00 -1.61 5.24
C ALA A 203 -27.52 -0.17 5.04
N TRP A 204 -27.73 0.41 3.84
CA TRP A 204 -27.40 1.81 3.61
C TRP A 204 -28.19 2.75 4.51
N LYS A 205 -29.51 2.53 4.62
CA LYS A 205 -30.39 3.38 5.45
C LYS A 205 -30.00 3.35 6.92
N ARG A 206 -29.51 2.20 7.42
CA ARG A 206 -29.06 2.00 8.80
C ARG A 206 -27.80 2.81 9.14
N SER A 207 -26.85 2.89 8.21
CA SER A 207 -25.54 3.51 8.46
C SER A 207 -25.32 4.85 7.79
N GLY A 208 -26.25 5.28 6.93
CA GLY A 208 -26.04 6.39 6.00
C GLY A 208 -24.92 6.11 5.00
N GLY A 209 -24.61 4.83 4.73
CA GLY A 209 -23.51 4.39 3.86
C GLY A 209 -22.13 4.38 4.52
N ARG A 210 -21.99 4.76 5.80
CA ARG A 210 -20.67 4.92 6.45
C ARG A 210 -19.89 3.62 6.64
N ASP A 211 -20.59 2.48 6.68
CA ASP A 211 -20.02 1.13 6.74
C ASP A 211 -19.86 0.48 5.35
N HIS A 212 -20.14 1.21 4.27
CA HIS A 212 -19.96 0.71 2.91
C HIS A 212 -18.54 1.01 2.40
N VAL A 213 -17.96 0.08 1.63
CA VAL A 213 -16.63 0.20 1.05
C VAL A 213 -16.74 0.33 -0.47
N PHE A 214 -16.27 1.45 -1.01
CA PHE A 214 -16.17 1.68 -2.46
C PHE A 214 -14.70 1.75 -2.88
N VAL A 215 -14.39 1.18 -4.04
CA VAL A 215 -13.05 1.24 -4.64
C VAL A 215 -13.02 2.29 -5.75
N LEU A 216 -12.17 3.29 -5.57
CA LEU A 216 -11.99 4.45 -6.46
C LEU A 216 -10.49 4.67 -6.69
N THR A 217 -9.83 3.64 -7.19
CA THR A 217 -8.39 3.65 -7.43
C THR A 217 -8.01 4.53 -8.61
N ASP A 218 -8.80 4.57 -9.68
CA ASP A 218 -8.60 5.57 -10.72
C ASP A 218 -9.06 6.97 -10.24
N PRO A 219 -8.24 8.03 -10.37
CA PRO A 219 -8.62 9.40 -10.02
C PRO A 219 -9.85 9.95 -10.73
N VAL A 220 -10.39 9.30 -11.76
CA VAL A 220 -11.66 9.65 -12.42
C VAL A 220 -12.81 8.68 -12.11
N ALA A 221 -12.57 7.59 -11.38
CA ALA A 221 -13.63 6.65 -11.00
C ALA A 221 -14.69 7.34 -10.13
N MET A 222 -15.96 6.94 -10.34
CA MET A 222 -17.15 7.46 -9.64
C MET A 222 -17.34 8.98 -9.71
N TRP A 223 -16.68 9.67 -10.68
CA TRP A 223 -16.58 11.13 -10.75
C TRP A 223 -17.91 11.87 -10.52
N HIS A 224 -19.00 11.37 -11.09
CA HIS A 224 -20.30 12.06 -11.10
C HIS A 224 -21.10 11.91 -9.81
N VAL A 225 -20.74 10.94 -8.97
CA VAL A 225 -21.50 10.55 -7.76
C VAL A 225 -20.66 10.64 -6.48
N ARG A 226 -19.41 11.11 -6.56
CA ARG A 226 -18.47 11.24 -5.42
C ARG A 226 -19.09 11.88 -4.19
N ALA A 227 -19.82 12.98 -4.36
CA ALA A 227 -20.45 13.70 -3.26
C ALA A 227 -21.49 12.84 -2.51
N GLU A 228 -22.20 11.97 -3.24
CA GLU A 228 -23.26 11.14 -2.68
C GLU A 228 -22.71 9.94 -1.89
N ILE A 229 -21.52 9.45 -2.28
CA ILE A 229 -20.84 8.33 -1.61
C ILE A 229 -19.76 8.78 -0.64
N ALA A 230 -19.47 10.07 -0.53
CA ALA A 230 -18.45 10.63 0.36
C ALA A 230 -18.55 10.18 1.83
N PRO A 231 -19.73 9.89 2.42
CA PRO A 231 -19.81 9.35 3.78
C PRO A 231 -19.22 7.95 3.96
N ALA A 232 -19.12 7.16 2.89
CA ALA A 232 -18.65 5.77 2.90
C ALA A 232 -17.13 5.66 3.10
N ILE A 233 -16.64 4.45 3.28
CA ILE A 233 -15.21 4.12 3.28
C ILE A 233 -14.75 4.08 1.82
N LEU A 234 -13.85 4.99 1.45
CA LEU A 234 -13.29 5.06 0.10
C LEU A 234 -11.90 4.44 0.10
N LEU A 235 -11.69 3.47 -0.79
CA LEU A 235 -10.38 2.93 -1.13
C LEU A 235 -9.85 3.69 -2.33
N VAL A 236 -8.86 4.55 -2.14
CA VAL A 236 -8.31 5.47 -3.15
C VAL A 236 -6.80 5.32 -3.25
N VAL A 237 -6.19 5.73 -4.36
CA VAL A 237 -4.72 5.72 -4.48
C VAL A 237 -4.06 6.99 -3.95
N ASP A 238 -4.81 8.10 -3.87
CA ASP A 238 -4.39 9.37 -3.29
C ASP A 238 -5.60 10.29 -3.03
N PHE A 239 -5.35 11.41 -2.35
CA PHE A 239 -6.35 12.45 -2.09
C PHE A 239 -6.23 13.69 -3.00
N GLY A 240 -5.21 13.78 -3.85
CA GLY A 240 -4.92 14.95 -4.68
C GLY A 240 -6.07 15.38 -5.58
N GLY A 241 -6.77 14.43 -6.19
CA GLY A 241 -7.96 14.70 -7.03
C GLY A 241 -9.21 15.14 -6.25
N TRP A 242 -9.19 15.05 -4.93
CA TRP A 242 -10.35 15.26 -4.05
C TRP A 242 -10.35 16.62 -3.37
N TYR A 243 -9.19 17.27 -3.25
CA TYR A 243 -9.11 18.64 -2.78
C TYR A 243 -9.59 19.59 -3.89
N ARG A 244 -10.85 20.02 -3.84
CA ARG A 244 -11.23 21.24 -4.55
C ARG A 244 -10.71 22.42 -3.75
N LEU A 245 -9.64 23.01 -4.25
CA LEU A 245 -9.32 24.39 -3.95
C LEU A 245 -10.41 25.24 -4.59
N ASP A 246 -11.25 25.86 -3.76
CA ASP A 246 -12.29 26.75 -4.23
C ASP A 246 -11.69 27.76 -5.22
N SER A 247 -12.04 27.59 -6.50
CA SER A 247 -11.83 28.62 -7.50
C SER A 247 -12.75 29.76 -7.13
N LYS A 248 -12.18 30.82 -6.53
CA LYS A 248 -12.75 32.15 -6.30
C LYS A 248 -14.29 32.16 -6.29
N SER A 249 -14.89 32.10 -5.10
CA SER A 249 -16.23 32.67 -4.96
C SER A 249 -16.14 34.09 -5.53
N SER A 250 -16.98 34.42 -6.50
CA SER A 250 -16.90 35.68 -7.23
C SER A 250 -17.26 36.90 -6.38
N ASN A 251 -17.56 36.76 -5.08
CA ASN A 251 -17.96 37.86 -4.21
C ASN A 251 -17.72 37.58 -2.70
N GLY A 252 -16.50 37.23 -2.28
CA GLY A 252 -16.22 37.07 -0.85
C GLY A 252 -14.75 37.10 -0.50
N SER A 253 -14.32 38.15 0.17
CA SER A 253 -12.98 38.35 0.76
C SER A 253 -12.81 37.55 2.06
N SER A 254 -13.06 36.24 2.04
CA SER A 254 -12.71 35.36 3.16
C SER A 254 -11.42 34.61 2.83
N PRO A 255 -10.38 34.66 3.68
CA PRO A 255 -9.16 33.88 3.51
C PRO A 255 -9.33 32.41 3.93
N ASP A 256 -10.48 32.03 4.47
CA ASP A 256 -10.77 30.64 4.88
C ASP A 256 -11.10 29.78 3.66
N ARG A 257 -10.08 29.12 3.14
CA ARG A 257 -10.20 28.02 2.19
C ARG A 257 -10.96 26.87 2.85
N ILE A 258 -12.23 26.69 2.50
CA ILE A 258 -12.93 25.44 2.85
C ILE A 258 -12.39 24.37 1.90
N GLN A 259 -11.44 23.56 2.37
CA GLN A 259 -11.11 22.32 1.69
C GLN A 259 -12.34 21.41 1.80
N HIS A 260 -13.17 21.37 0.75
CA HIS A 260 -14.22 20.36 0.65
C HIS A 260 -13.56 19.00 0.39
N THR A 261 -13.00 18.37 1.43
CA THR A 261 -12.42 17.04 1.31
C THR A 261 -13.56 16.02 1.34
N GLN A 262 -13.97 15.59 0.15
CA GLN A 262 -14.85 14.42 -0.01
C GLN A 262 -14.18 13.13 0.49
N VAL A 263 -12.89 13.20 0.84
CA VAL A 263 -12.07 12.17 1.47
C VAL A 263 -11.56 12.61 2.85
N SER A 264 -11.17 11.64 3.69
CA SER A 264 -10.60 11.87 5.01
C SER A 264 -9.72 10.70 5.47
N LEU A 265 -8.54 11.00 6.01
CA LEU A 265 -7.65 10.02 6.67
C LEU A 265 -8.33 9.25 7.81
N LEU A 266 -9.41 9.79 8.39
CA LEU A 266 -10.11 9.16 9.51
C LEU A 266 -10.92 7.93 9.12
N LYS A 267 -11.39 7.86 7.87
CA LYS A 267 -12.23 6.76 7.37
C LYS A 267 -11.71 6.10 6.11
N ASP A 268 -11.08 6.87 5.23
CA ASP A 268 -10.65 6.38 3.92
C ASP A 268 -9.29 5.69 4.04
N VAL A 269 -9.02 4.82 3.08
CA VAL A 269 -7.80 4.03 3.03
C VAL A 269 -7.11 4.32 1.71
N ILE A 270 -5.87 4.77 1.81
CA ILE A 270 -4.99 4.87 0.66
C ILE A 270 -4.46 3.47 0.36
N VAL A 271 -4.68 2.99 -0.86
CA VAL A 271 -4.29 1.67 -1.34
C VAL A 271 -3.16 1.80 -2.37
N PRO A 272 -2.24 0.83 -2.46
CA PRO A 272 -1.14 0.91 -3.42
C PRO A 272 -1.66 0.78 -4.85
N TYR A 273 -0.99 1.43 -5.80
CA TYR A 273 -1.16 1.09 -7.20
C TYR A 273 -0.66 -0.34 -7.43
N THR A 274 -1.31 -1.06 -8.34
CA THR A 274 -0.78 -2.35 -8.80
C THR A 274 0.51 -2.08 -9.57
N HIS A 275 1.63 -2.56 -9.05
CA HIS A 275 2.91 -2.47 -9.73
C HIS A 275 2.83 -3.13 -11.10
N LEU A 276 3.44 -2.49 -12.09
CA LEU A 276 3.48 -3.01 -13.45
C LEU A 276 4.77 -3.81 -13.64
N LEU A 277 5.88 -3.44 -13.01
CA LEU A 277 7.16 -4.12 -13.20
C LEU A 277 7.25 -5.44 -12.41
N PRO A 278 8.00 -6.44 -12.91
CA PRO A 278 8.20 -7.68 -12.17
C PRO A 278 9.11 -7.45 -10.96
N ARG A 279 8.86 -8.19 -9.89
CA ARG A 279 9.69 -8.21 -8.68
C ARG A 279 11.12 -8.61 -9.04
N LEU A 280 12.09 -7.86 -8.52
CA LEU A 280 13.50 -8.22 -8.46
C LEU A 280 13.77 -8.81 -7.07
N HIS A 281 14.31 -10.02 -7.00
CA HIS A 281 14.74 -10.59 -5.73
C HIS A 281 16.06 -9.96 -5.28
N LEU A 282 16.25 -9.78 -3.97
CA LEU A 282 17.48 -9.16 -3.44
C LEU A 282 18.74 -9.95 -3.82
N SER A 283 18.64 -11.27 -3.94
CA SER A 283 19.74 -12.14 -4.39
C SER A 283 20.16 -11.91 -5.85
N GLU A 284 19.27 -11.35 -6.66
CA GLU A 284 19.50 -11.03 -8.07
C GLU A 284 19.99 -9.59 -8.26
N ASP A 285 19.98 -8.77 -7.19
CA ASP A 285 20.35 -7.38 -7.25
C ASP A 285 21.82 -7.20 -7.65
N GLN A 286 22.06 -6.27 -8.57
CA GLN A 286 23.37 -6.02 -9.14
C GLN A 286 23.86 -4.63 -8.77
N ARG A 287 25.17 -4.40 -8.97
CA ARG A 287 25.77 -3.09 -8.77
C ARG A 287 25.08 -2.04 -9.64
N ARG A 288 24.62 -0.95 -9.00
CA ARG A 288 23.97 0.17 -9.66
C ARG A 288 25.04 1.13 -10.21
N LEU A 289 24.89 1.56 -11.47
CA LEU A 289 25.85 2.42 -12.18
C LEU A 289 25.39 3.88 -12.20
N MET A 290 24.08 4.10 -12.18
CA MET A 290 23.48 5.41 -12.22
C MET A 290 23.10 5.82 -10.79
N LEU A 291 23.19 7.12 -10.52
CA LEU A 291 22.78 7.68 -9.23
C LEU A 291 21.26 7.76 -9.15
N LEU A 292 20.62 8.45 -10.10
CA LEU A 292 19.20 8.81 -10.01
C LEU A 292 18.49 8.54 -11.32
N TYR A 293 17.29 7.97 -11.23
CA TYR A 293 16.44 7.67 -12.38
C TYR A 293 15.07 8.32 -12.26
N PHE A 294 14.61 8.91 -13.35
CA PHE A 294 13.24 9.33 -13.55
C PHE A 294 12.79 9.01 -14.97
N LYS A 295 11.62 8.39 -15.08
CA LYS A 295 10.90 8.27 -16.34
C LYS A 295 9.43 8.60 -16.18
N GLY A 296 8.95 9.58 -16.94
CA GLY A 296 7.59 10.10 -16.88
C GLY A 296 7.46 11.41 -17.62
N ALA A 297 6.23 11.82 -17.93
CA ALA A 297 6.01 13.08 -18.66
C ALA A 297 6.58 14.27 -17.88
N LYS A 298 7.33 15.12 -18.59
CA LYS A 298 7.94 16.35 -18.05
C LYS A 298 6.85 17.30 -17.58
N HIS A 299 5.90 17.59 -18.46
CA HIS A 299 4.81 18.53 -18.23
C HIS A 299 3.60 17.83 -17.61
N ARG A 300 3.09 18.38 -16.50
CA ARG A 300 1.88 17.92 -15.80
C ARG A 300 1.09 19.11 -15.28
N HIS A 301 -0.21 18.93 -15.08
CA HIS A 301 -1.07 19.94 -14.45
C HIS A 301 -0.81 19.97 -12.91
N ARG A 302 -1.52 20.85 -12.19
CA ARG A 302 -1.58 20.99 -10.71
C ARG A 302 -0.47 20.26 -9.92
N GLY A 303 0.64 20.95 -9.62
CA GLY A 303 1.81 20.37 -8.92
C GLY A 303 3.01 20.07 -9.83
N GLY A 304 2.77 19.94 -11.15
CA GLY A 304 3.80 19.66 -12.17
C GLY A 304 4.96 20.67 -12.25
N VAL A 305 4.81 21.88 -11.70
CA VAL A 305 5.87 22.89 -11.65
C VAL A 305 7.12 22.37 -10.93
N VAL A 306 6.96 21.55 -9.89
CA VAL A 306 8.11 20.94 -9.18
C VAL A 306 8.85 19.98 -10.12
N ARG A 307 8.11 19.17 -10.88
CA ARG A 307 8.69 18.22 -11.83
C ARG A 307 9.43 18.91 -12.96
N GLU A 308 8.86 19.97 -13.52
CA GLU A 308 9.51 20.75 -14.59
C GLU A 308 10.82 21.38 -14.09
N LYS A 309 10.80 22.01 -12.91
CA LYS A 309 12.02 22.59 -12.32
C LYS A 309 13.07 21.54 -11.99
N LEU A 310 12.68 20.40 -11.43
CA LEU A 310 13.60 19.29 -11.19
C LEU A 310 14.16 18.74 -12.49
N TRP A 311 13.36 18.66 -13.56
CA TRP A 311 13.84 18.26 -14.87
C TRP A 311 14.95 19.19 -15.35
N ASP A 312 14.74 20.50 -15.30
CA ASP A 312 15.72 21.48 -15.77
C ASP A 312 17.02 21.45 -14.94
N LEU A 313 16.93 21.13 -13.64
CA LEU A 313 18.09 20.96 -12.77
C LEU A 313 18.85 19.65 -12.98
N LEU A 314 18.18 18.58 -13.41
CA LEU A 314 18.73 17.21 -13.35
C LEU A 314 19.05 16.60 -14.72
N VAL A 315 18.49 17.09 -15.81
CA VAL A 315 18.60 16.46 -17.14
C VAL A 315 20.05 16.35 -17.65
N ASN A 316 20.92 17.28 -17.26
CA ASN A 316 22.33 17.31 -17.65
C ASN A 316 23.28 16.83 -16.54
N GLU A 317 22.76 16.31 -15.43
CA GLU A 317 23.58 15.88 -14.29
C GLU A 317 24.26 14.53 -14.55
N PRO A 318 25.59 14.42 -14.38
CA PRO A 318 26.29 13.16 -14.55
C PRO A 318 25.78 12.06 -13.62
N GLY A 319 25.42 10.91 -14.20
CA GLY A 319 24.86 9.77 -13.48
C GLY A 319 23.36 9.89 -13.20
N VAL A 320 22.66 10.86 -13.79
CA VAL A 320 21.20 11.02 -13.69
C VAL A 320 20.54 10.70 -15.03
N ILE A 321 19.41 10.01 -15.00
CA ILE A 321 18.57 9.74 -16.17
C ILE A 321 17.24 10.45 -15.97
N MET A 322 16.90 11.40 -16.86
CA MET A 322 15.61 12.06 -16.93
C MET A 322 15.00 11.81 -18.32
N GLU A 323 13.97 10.98 -18.41
CA GLU A 323 13.35 10.61 -19.68
C GLU A 323 11.82 10.70 -19.67
N GLU A 324 11.23 10.94 -20.85
CA GLU A 324 9.77 10.86 -20.97
C GLU A 324 9.32 9.39 -20.94
N GLY A 325 8.18 9.17 -20.30
CA GLY A 325 7.60 7.85 -20.13
C GLY A 325 6.48 7.58 -21.13
N PHE A 326 6.40 6.36 -21.63
CA PHE A 326 5.37 5.91 -22.55
C PHE A 326 4.75 4.61 -22.02
N PRO A 327 3.41 4.51 -21.93
CA PRO A 327 2.72 3.35 -21.37
C PRO A 327 2.61 2.21 -22.40
N ASN A 328 3.75 1.66 -22.83
CA ASN A 328 3.83 0.55 -23.78
C ASN A 328 4.96 -0.45 -23.41
N ALA A 329 5.09 -1.54 -24.16
CA ALA A 329 6.07 -2.59 -23.87
C ALA A 329 7.53 -2.08 -23.87
N THR A 330 7.88 -1.20 -24.80
CA THR A 330 9.21 -0.58 -24.85
C THR A 330 9.47 0.30 -23.63
N GLY A 331 8.50 1.13 -23.23
CA GLY A 331 8.58 1.96 -22.04
C GLY A 331 8.68 1.15 -20.75
N ARG A 332 8.00 0.01 -20.68
CA ARG A 332 8.13 -0.97 -19.59
C ARG A 332 9.55 -1.51 -19.49
N GLU A 333 10.12 -2.00 -20.59
CA GLU A 333 11.49 -2.55 -20.60
C GLU A 333 12.55 -1.49 -20.25
N GLN A 334 12.41 -0.28 -20.79
CA GLN A 334 13.25 0.85 -20.42
C GLN A 334 13.16 1.19 -18.93
N SER A 335 11.96 1.09 -18.34
CA SER A 335 11.74 1.30 -16.91
C SER A 335 12.40 0.21 -16.06
N ILE A 336 12.26 -1.06 -16.46
CA ILE A 336 12.95 -2.19 -15.80
C ILE A 336 14.46 -1.94 -15.80
N ARG A 337 15.04 -1.68 -16.97
CA ARG A 337 16.48 -1.44 -17.10
C ARG A 337 16.92 -0.23 -16.28
N GLY A 338 16.26 0.90 -16.45
CA GLY A 338 16.64 2.16 -15.78
C GLY A 338 16.53 2.10 -14.26
N MET A 339 15.44 1.53 -13.73
CA MET A 339 15.28 1.38 -12.28
C MET A 339 16.29 0.37 -11.71
N ARG A 340 16.57 -0.74 -12.42
CA ARG A 340 17.48 -1.79 -11.95
C ARG A 340 18.98 -1.45 -12.09
N THR A 341 19.33 -0.41 -12.85
CA THR A 341 20.71 0.09 -12.95
C THR A 341 20.98 1.35 -12.13
N SER A 342 19.97 1.89 -11.44
CA SER A 342 20.08 3.14 -10.69
C SER A 342 20.00 2.90 -9.18
N GLU A 343 20.71 3.74 -8.41
CA GLU A 343 20.68 3.69 -6.95
C GLU A 343 19.32 4.16 -6.43
N PHE A 344 18.86 5.29 -6.94
CA PHE A 344 17.67 6.02 -6.51
C PHE A 344 16.67 6.23 -7.65
N CYS A 345 15.38 6.26 -7.30
CA CYS A 345 14.28 6.54 -8.22
C CYS A 345 13.52 7.78 -7.76
N LEU A 346 13.48 8.81 -8.61
CA LEU A 346 12.86 10.08 -8.27
C LEU A 346 11.32 9.99 -8.33
N HIS A 347 10.67 10.44 -7.26
CA HIS A 347 9.21 10.51 -7.13
C HIS A 347 8.78 11.92 -6.72
N PRO A 348 8.78 12.88 -7.66
CA PRO A 348 8.19 14.17 -7.41
C PRO A 348 6.68 14.09 -7.59
N ALA A 349 5.94 14.74 -6.69
CA ALA A 349 4.48 14.90 -6.83
C ALA A 349 4.13 15.43 -8.23
N GLY A 350 3.06 14.90 -8.82
CA GLY A 350 2.53 15.32 -10.12
C GLY A 350 1.11 15.85 -9.97
N ASP A 351 0.23 15.52 -10.93
CA ASP A 351 -1.22 15.75 -10.83
C ASP A 351 -1.82 15.11 -9.57
N THR A 352 -1.22 14.01 -9.13
CA THR A 352 -1.49 13.26 -7.91
C THR A 352 -0.23 13.21 -7.03
N PRO A 353 -0.37 13.19 -5.68
CA PRO A 353 0.76 13.10 -4.75
C PRO A 353 1.60 11.83 -4.92
N THR A 354 0.99 10.71 -5.30
CA THR A 354 1.66 9.42 -5.54
C THR A 354 1.40 8.89 -6.95
N SER A 355 2.11 7.84 -7.36
CA SER A 355 1.97 7.21 -8.68
C SER A 355 2.45 5.75 -8.65
N CYS A 356 2.03 4.95 -9.64
CA CYS A 356 2.52 3.57 -9.85
C CYS A 356 4.04 3.45 -9.81
N ARG A 357 4.76 4.48 -10.26
CA ARG A 357 6.24 4.50 -10.29
C ARG A 357 6.85 4.18 -8.92
N LEU A 358 6.25 4.64 -7.82
CA LEU A 358 6.75 4.37 -6.47
C LEU A 358 6.79 2.87 -6.17
N PHE A 359 5.72 2.16 -6.52
CA PHE A 359 5.61 0.72 -6.31
C PHE A 359 6.48 -0.06 -7.28
N ASP A 360 6.63 0.40 -8.53
CA ASP A 360 7.59 -0.16 -9.49
C ASP A 360 9.05 -0.04 -9.01
N ALA A 361 9.40 1.08 -8.36
CA ALA A 361 10.72 1.30 -7.78
C ALA A 361 10.99 0.33 -6.62
N VAL A 362 10.01 0.13 -5.73
CA VAL A 362 10.06 -0.89 -4.66
C VAL A 362 10.25 -2.29 -5.24
N GLN A 363 9.49 -2.66 -6.28
CA GLN A 363 9.66 -3.96 -6.94
C GLN A 363 11.00 -4.11 -7.65
N SER A 364 11.66 -3.01 -8.01
CA SER A 364 12.97 -3.00 -8.68
C SER A 364 14.16 -2.77 -7.74
N LEU A 365 13.92 -2.70 -6.41
CA LEU A 365 14.92 -2.35 -5.38
C LEU A 365 15.68 -1.04 -5.68
N CYS A 366 14.99 -0.10 -6.35
CA CYS A 366 15.48 1.24 -6.63
C CYS A 366 14.96 2.17 -5.52
N ILE A 367 15.87 2.78 -4.75
CA ILE A 367 15.49 3.47 -3.50
C ILE A 367 14.62 4.70 -3.85
N PRO A 368 13.34 4.75 -3.42
CA PRO A 368 12.49 5.88 -3.74
C PRO A 368 12.99 7.17 -3.12
N VAL A 369 13.06 8.24 -3.91
CA VAL A 369 13.33 9.61 -3.46
C VAL A 369 12.05 10.40 -3.61
N ILE A 370 11.30 10.51 -2.52
CA ILE A 370 9.98 11.12 -2.48
C ILE A 370 10.15 12.63 -2.26
N VAL A 371 9.80 13.41 -3.28
CA VAL A 371 9.83 14.88 -3.23
C VAL A 371 8.40 15.39 -3.13
N SER A 372 7.91 15.54 -1.90
CA SER A 372 6.56 16.02 -1.60
C SER A 372 6.47 16.46 -0.14
N ASP A 373 5.75 17.56 0.12
CA ASP A 373 5.52 18.07 1.48
C ASP A 373 4.20 17.56 2.09
N ASN A 374 3.30 16.98 1.27
CA ASN A 374 1.95 16.58 1.68
C ASN A 374 1.52 15.23 1.07
N ILE A 375 2.48 14.30 0.93
CA ILE A 375 2.16 12.95 0.43
C ILE A 375 1.62 12.10 1.58
N GLU A 376 0.53 11.41 1.29
CA GLU A 376 -0.03 10.37 2.15
C GLU A 376 0.18 9.04 1.42
N LEU A 377 0.65 8.02 2.13
CA LEU A 377 1.09 6.75 1.56
C LEU A 377 0.20 5.57 2.00
N PRO A 378 0.10 4.51 1.18
CA PRO A 378 -0.65 3.33 1.58
C PRO A 378 -0.11 2.68 2.84
N PHE A 379 -1.03 2.23 3.69
CA PHE A 379 -0.70 1.42 4.87
C PHE A 379 0.19 2.10 5.92
N GLU A 380 0.25 3.43 5.98
CA GLU A 380 0.97 4.17 7.02
C GLU A 380 0.60 3.70 8.44
N GLY A 381 1.61 3.51 9.29
CA GLY A 381 1.47 2.90 10.63
C GLY A 381 1.46 1.36 10.62
N MET A 382 1.40 0.71 9.45
CA MET A 382 1.81 -0.70 9.28
C MET A 382 3.14 -0.80 8.52
N VAL A 383 3.37 0.14 7.60
CA VAL A 383 4.60 0.25 6.81
C VAL A 383 5.25 1.59 7.11
N ASP A 384 6.51 1.56 7.54
CA ASP A 384 7.32 2.77 7.72
C ASP A 384 8.16 3.03 6.45
N TYR A 385 7.71 3.99 5.64
CA TYR A 385 8.40 4.35 4.40
C TYR A 385 9.77 4.98 4.64
N SER A 386 10.04 5.55 5.82
CA SER A 386 11.34 6.15 6.15
C SER A 386 12.45 5.07 6.25
N GLU A 387 12.06 3.81 6.46
CA GLU A 387 12.99 2.69 6.54
C GLU A 387 13.51 2.22 5.18
N PHE A 388 12.91 2.65 4.08
CA PHE A 388 13.26 2.19 2.73
C PHE A 388 13.20 3.25 1.63
N SER A 389 12.82 4.48 1.97
CA SER A 389 12.72 5.63 1.07
C SER A 389 13.45 6.85 1.65
N VAL A 390 13.84 7.77 0.77
CA VAL A 390 14.42 9.07 1.12
C VAL A 390 13.36 10.14 0.91
N PHE A 391 12.94 10.80 1.99
CA PHE A 391 12.03 11.94 1.91
C PHE A 391 12.82 13.24 1.77
N VAL A 392 12.38 14.10 0.85
CA VAL A 392 13.02 15.37 0.55
C VAL A 392 11.97 16.47 0.45
N ALA A 393 12.15 17.54 1.20
CA ALA A 393 11.31 18.73 1.10
C ALA A 393 11.43 19.35 -0.31
N VAL A 394 10.32 19.83 -0.86
CA VAL A 394 10.30 20.41 -2.22
C VAL A 394 11.31 21.55 -2.34
N ASN A 395 11.37 22.42 -1.33
CA ASN A 395 12.28 23.57 -1.33
C ASN A 395 13.75 23.16 -1.37
N ASP A 396 14.13 22.08 -0.69
CA ASP A 396 15.50 21.59 -0.70
C ASP A 396 15.87 20.97 -2.06
N ALA A 397 14.96 20.15 -2.61
CA ALA A 397 15.15 19.49 -3.90
C ALA A 397 15.31 20.48 -5.07
N LEU A 398 14.69 21.66 -4.97
CA LEU A 398 14.74 22.71 -5.98
C LEU A 398 15.98 23.62 -5.87
N ARG A 399 16.85 23.43 -4.88
CA ARG A 399 18.13 24.13 -4.83
C ARG A 399 19.12 23.49 -5.81
N PRO A 400 19.81 24.27 -6.65
CA PRO A 400 20.82 23.74 -7.57
C PRO A 400 21.84 22.85 -6.86
N ASN A 401 22.15 21.70 -7.45
CA ASN A 401 23.09 20.67 -6.97
C ASN A 401 22.79 20.04 -5.60
N TRP A 402 21.80 20.53 -4.85
CA TRP A 402 21.55 20.06 -3.49
C TRP A 402 21.09 18.61 -3.47
N LEU A 403 20.08 18.26 -4.30
CA LEU A 403 19.51 16.90 -4.32
C LEU A 403 20.58 15.86 -4.67
N VAL A 404 21.35 16.10 -5.73
CA VAL A 404 22.43 15.20 -6.17
C VAL A 404 23.52 15.09 -5.10
N GLY A 405 23.93 16.21 -4.50
CA GLY A 405 24.90 16.22 -3.40
C GLY A 405 24.42 15.42 -2.20
N TYR A 406 23.17 15.59 -1.80
CA TYR A 406 22.54 14.86 -0.70
C TYR A 406 22.50 13.35 -0.98
N LEU A 407 22.03 12.93 -2.17
CA LEU A 407 21.98 11.52 -2.53
C LEU A 407 23.37 10.86 -2.61
N ARG A 408 24.40 11.60 -3.05
CA ARG A 408 25.80 11.14 -3.05
C ARG A 408 26.39 11.02 -1.65
N SER A 409 25.88 11.78 -0.68
CA SER A 409 26.33 11.72 0.71
C SER A 409 25.86 10.47 1.46
N LEU A 410 24.82 9.79 0.95
CA LEU A 410 24.31 8.55 1.55
C LEU A 410 25.30 7.40 1.38
N SER A 411 25.67 6.79 2.50
CA SER A 411 26.66 5.72 2.54
C SER A 411 26.15 4.45 1.87
N LYS A 412 27.07 3.55 1.52
CA LYS A 412 26.72 2.24 0.97
C LYS A 412 25.85 1.45 1.96
N GLU A 413 26.18 1.50 3.24
CA GLU A 413 25.48 0.80 4.33
C GLU A 413 24.03 1.30 4.45
N GLN A 414 23.81 2.61 4.34
CA GLN A 414 22.46 3.18 4.34
C GLN A 414 21.64 2.68 3.13
N LYS A 415 22.24 2.71 1.93
CA LYS A 415 21.59 2.22 0.70
C LYS A 415 21.29 0.73 0.76
N ASP A 416 22.21 -0.09 1.28
CA ASP A 416 22.02 -1.52 1.45
C ASP A 416 20.90 -1.82 2.45
N LYS A 417 20.82 -1.06 3.56
CA LYS A 417 19.72 -1.16 4.53
C LYS A 417 18.38 -0.83 3.88
N TYR A 418 18.30 0.24 3.08
CA TYR A 418 17.07 0.58 2.34
C TYR A 418 16.63 -0.57 1.44
N ARG A 419 17.55 -1.19 0.67
CA ARG A 419 17.23 -2.33 -0.21
C ARG A 419 16.80 -3.57 0.55
N GLN A 420 17.45 -3.89 1.66
CA GLN A 420 17.05 -5.00 2.52
C GLN A 420 15.63 -4.80 3.04
N ASN A 421 15.31 -3.59 3.51
CA ASN A 421 13.96 -3.27 3.97
C ASN A 421 12.94 -3.31 2.82
N MET A 422 13.25 -2.75 1.64
CA MET A 422 12.40 -2.88 0.43
C MET A 422 12.11 -4.36 0.10
N SER A 423 13.11 -5.23 0.16
CA SER A 423 12.93 -6.65 -0.18
C SER A 423 11.92 -7.37 0.74
N ARG A 424 11.82 -6.94 2.01
CA ARG A 424 10.90 -7.48 3.01
C ARG A 424 9.47 -6.98 2.80
N ILE A 425 9.30 -5.75 2.35
CA ILE A 425 7.99 -5.10 2.18
C ILE A 425 7.41 -5.25 0.77
N GLN A 426 8.19 -5.66 -0.23
CA GLN A 426 7.70 -5.96 -1.60
C GLN A 426 6.40 -6.78 -1.66
N PRO A 427 6.21 -7.86 -0.84
CA PRO A 427 4.96 -8.63 -0.84
C PRO A 427 3.73 -7.82 -0.41
N ILE A 428 3.88 -6.83 0.47
CA ILE A 428 2.81 -5.98 1.00
C ILE A 428 2.07 -5.21 -0.10
N PHE A 429 2.75 -4.88 -1.19
CA PHE A 429 2.16 -4.16 -2.31
C PHE A 429 1.73 -5.06 -3.47
N LYS A 430 1.81 -6.39 -3.30
CA LYS A 430 1.38 -7.34 -4.32
C LYS A 430 -0.10 -7.71 -4.13
N TYR A 431 -0.91 -7.43 -5.15
CA TYR A 431 -2.30 -7.88 -5.21
C TYR A 431 -2.46 -9.29 -5.77
N ASP A 432 -1.67 -9.61 -6.80
CA ASP A 432 -1.78 -10.86 -7.54
C ASP A 432 -1.46 -12.08 -6.66
N ASN A 433 -2.43 -12.99 -6.56
CA ASN A 433 -2.34 -14.23 -5.80
C ASN A 433 -1.88 -15.44 -6.65
N GLY A 434 -1.64 -15.25 -7.96
CA GLY A 434 -1.21 -16.30 -8.88
C GLY A 434 -2.33 -17.21 -9.38
N TYR A 435 -3.59 -16.93 -9.04
CA TYR A 435 -4.75 -17.73 -9.45
C TYR A 435 -5.58 -17.01 -10.53
N PRO A 436 -6.07 -17.74 -11.56
CA PRO A 436 -6.97 -17.17 -12.56
C PRO A 436 -8.20 -16.53 -11.91
N GLY A 437 -8.60 -15.34 -12.38
CA GLY A 437 -9.75 -14.64 -11.81
C GLY A 437 -9.48 -13.94 -10.47
N GLY A 438 -8.26 -14.05 -9.92
CA GLY A 438 -7.97 -13.72 -8.53
C GLY A 438 -8.65 -14.66 -7.53
N ILE A 439 -9.14 -15.83 -7.98
CA ILE A 439 -9.93 -16.77 -7.17
C ILE A 439 -9.04 -17.85 -6.58
N GLY A 440 -8.70 -17.72 -5.30
CA GLY A 440 -7.87 -18.68 -4.59
C GLY A 440 -7.28 -18.12 -3.29
N PRO A 441 -6.46 -18.93 -2.60
CA PRO A 441 -5.70 -18.49 -1.44
C PRO A 441 -4.95 -17.18 -1.70
N ILE A 442 -4.88 -16.30 -0.70
CA ILE A 442 -4.11 -15.06 -0.78
C ILE A 442 -2.98 -15.06 0.27
N PRO A 443 -1.81 -14.46 -0.02
CA PRO A 443 -0.75 -14.31 0.97
C PRO A 443 -1.22 -13.47 2.17
N SER A 444 -0.93 -13.91 3.39
CA SER A 444 -1.30 -13.18 4.62
C SER A 444 -0.70 -11.77 4.66
N ASP A 445 0.44 -11.57 4.02
CA ASP A 445 1.16 -10.32 3.89
C ASP A 445 0.88 -9.57 2.58
N GLY A 446 -0.08 -10.00 1.76
CA GLY A 446 -0.41 -9.36 0.48
C GLY A 446 -1.21 -8.04 0.63
N ALA A 447 -1.35 -7.30 -0.47
CA ALA A 447 -2.02 -6.00 -0.49
C ALA A 447 -3.50 -6.09 -0.08
N VAL A 448 -4.24 -7.10 -0.54
CA VAL A 448 -5.66 -7.30 -0.20
C VAL A 448 -5.85 -7.43 1.31
N ASN A 449 -4.98 -8.17 1.99
CA ASN A 449 -5.05 -8.32 3.45
C ASN A 449 -4.71 -7.02 4.19
N HIS A 450 -3.68 -6.29 3.76
CA HIS A 450 -3.35 -5.00 4.35
C HIS A 450 -4.46 -3.96 4.17
N ILE A 451 -5.18 -3.99 3.03
CA ILE A 451 -6.37 -3.17 2.80
C ILE A 451 -7.43 -3.50 3.85
N TRP A 452 -7.77 -4.77 4.02
CA TRP A 452 -8.80 -5.18 4.99
C TRP A 452 -8.40 -4.90 6.44
N GLN A 453 -7.13 -5.09 6.79
CA GLN A 453 -6.59 -4.69 8.09
C GLN A 453 -6.71 -3.18 8.29
N LYS A 454 -6.44 -2.36 7.26
CA LYS A 454 -6.61 -0.91 7.37
C LYS A 454 -8.06 -0.51 7.54
N VAL A 455 -8.97 -1.08 6.75
CA VAL A 455 -10.41 -0.86 6.91
C VAL A 455 -10.84 -1.24 8.33
N HIS A 456 -10.39 -2.39 8.84
CA HIS A 456 -10.67 -2.84 10.20
C HIS A 456 -10.16 -1.86 11.27
N GLN A 457 -8.97 -1.27 11.10
CA GLN A 457 -8.45 -0.23 11.99
C GLN A 457 -9.31 1.05 12.02
N LYS A 458 -10.08 1.35 10.95
CA LYS A 458 -10.97 2.52 10.90
C LYS A 458 -12.34 2.26 11.53
N LEU A 459 -12.72 0.99 11.78
CA LEU A 459 -14.06 0.62 12.23
C LEU A 459 -14.55 1.31 13.50
N PRO A 460 -13.76 1.47 14.57
CA PRO A 460 -14.23 2.16 15.77
C PRO A 460 -14.73 3.58 15.46
N THR A 461 -13.94 4.35 14.70
CA THR A 461 -14.30 5.71 14.26
C THR A 461 -15.57 5.73 13.41
N ILE A 462 -15.72 4.75 12.51
CA ILE A 462 -16.90 4.62 11.64
C ILE A 462 -18.15 4.28 12.46
N LYS A 463 -18.05 3.31 13.39
CA LYS A 463 -19.14 2.90 14.28
C LYS A 463 -19.60 4.08 15.15
N GLU A 464 -18.67 4.86 15.69
CA GLU A 464 -19.01 6.11 16.39
C GLU A 464 -19.70 7.14 15.49
N ALA A 465 -19.25 7.31 14.25
CA ALA A 465 -19.86 8.23 13.31
C ALA A 465 -21.31 7.85 12.96
N ILE A 466 -21.60 6.55 12.83
CA ILE A 466 -22.96 6.03 12.63
C ILE A 466 -23.84 6.35 13.85
N VAL A 467 -23.36 6.04 15.06
CA VAL A 467 -24.12 6.34 16.30
C VAL A 467 -24.35 7.84 16.46
N ARG A 468 -23.38 8.69 16.10
CA ARG A 468 -23.54 10.15 16.11
C ARG A 468 -24.60 10.62 15.11
N GLU A 469 -24.66 10.02 13.93
CA GLU A 469 -25.67 10.33 12.91
C GLU A 469 -27.09 9.94 13.36
N ASN A 470 -27.24 8.76 13.97
CA ASN A 470 -28.53 8.24 14.42
C ASN A 470 -29.18 9.07 15.54
N ARG A 471 -28.40 9.92 16.23
CA ARG A 471 -28.92 10.85 17.25
C ARG A 471 -29.47 12.15 16.67
N LYS A 472 -29.31 12.41 15.37
CA LYS A 472 -29.73 13.67 14.75
C LYS A 472 -31.25 13.70 14.58
N PRO A 473 -31.94 14.73 15.09
CA PRO A 473 -33.36 14.93 14.77
C PRO A 473 -33.56 15.16 13.27
N PRO A 474 -34.70 14.74 12.71
CA PRO A 474 -35.06 15.06 11.33
C PRO A 474 -34.96 16.58 11.05
N GLY A 475 -34.30 16.96 9.95
CA GLY A 475 -34.13 18.37 9.56
C GLY A 475 -32.98 19.13 10.24
N ALA A 476 -32.29 18.53 11.22
CA ALA A 476 -31.14 19.15 11.86
C ALA A 476 -29.88 19.06 10.96
N SER A 477 -29.34 20.21 10.55
CA SER A 477 -28.03 20.30 9.89
C SER A 477 -26.95 20.51 10.94
N ILE A 478 -25.92 19.64 10.94
CA ILE A 478 -24.70 19.90 11.71
C ILE A 478 -23.67 20.47 10.74
N PRO A 479 -23.07 21.63 11.02
CA PRO A 479 -21.95 22.13 10.24
C PRO A 479 -20.88 21.05 10.10
N LEU A 480 -20.33 20.90 8.90
CA LEU A 480 -19.15 20.06 8.69
C LEU A 480 -18.06 20.55 9.64
N ARG A 481 -17.76 19.78 10.68
CA ARG A 481 -16.61 20.07 11.53
C ARG A 481 -15.40 19.75 10.69
N CYS A 482 -14.55 20.74 10.42
CA CYS A 482 -13.23 20.51 9.87
C CYS A 482 -12.52 19.54 10.81
N HIS A 483 -12.50 18.26 10.47
CA HIS A 483 -11.55 17.34 11.07
C HIS A 483 -10.23 17.65 10.40
N CYS A 484 -9.54 18.63 11.00
CA CYS A 484 -8.21 19.07 10.64
C CYS A 484 -7.25 17.90 10.65
N THR A 485 -6.57 17.71 9.53
CA THR A 485 -5.12 17.56 9.52
C THR A 485 -4.59 18.62 8.59
#